data_AF-A0A556MGD6-F1
#
_entry.id   AF-A0A556MGD6-F1
#
_cell.length_a   1.000
_cell.length_b   1.000
_cell.length_c   1.000
_cell.angle_alpha   90.00
_cell.angle_beta   90.00
_cell.angle_gamma   90.00
#
_symmetry.space_group_name_H-M   'P 1'
#
loop_
_entity.id
_entity.type
_entity.pdbx_description
1 polymer ?
#
loop_
_entity_poly.entity_id
_entity_poly.type
_entity_poly.pdbx_seq_one_letter_code
_entity_poly.pdbx_strand_id
1 'polypeptide(L)'
;MKSKLIVLFLGFSAWSFGYVEMTRVDAKIFIANPETDFTKIQVKNEALKVKMITFLFDNDMIDHIGTKAYDPTALFVNYYKQFGPLYQLIDLNNDQIPELIFNGYCTEEREKEQLQIFTTIKGELVPVYNKIGHLLAYKIHPNTKEILLYHHQYPCCENASHNLNRLRLIDNRMTLVMRYFVGRDRGMKGHFFPEKSVFSGKFYHTKAKTSLYWSPEVIDQGAWPRRTEKNIIAHYPDSTIYSVLAEKGKWSFVVMHGAPVVEENKVINPANFSTTWIYGWIKNDG
;
A
#
# COMPACT_ATOMS: atom_id res chain seq x y z
N MET A 1 57.73 -11.12 -36.94
CA MET A 1 56.98 -10.37 -35.91
C MET A 1 55.51 -10.70 -36.05
N LYS A 2 54.89 -11.34 -35.05
CA LYS A 2 53.46 -11.67 -35.03
C LYS A 2 52.76 -10.72 -34.06
N SER A 3 51.98 -9.77 -34.60
CA SER A 3 51.10 -8.92 -33.78
C SER A 3 49.84 -9.70 -33.41
N LYS A 4 49.59 -9.84 -32.11
CA LYS A 4 48.31 -10.35 -31.59
C LYS A 4 47.36 -9.15 -31.43
N LEU A 5 46.24 -9.20 -32.14
CA LEU A 5 45.13 -8.26 -31.97
C LEU A 5 44.32 -8.72 -30.74
N ILE A 6 44.32 -7.91 -29.68
CA ILE A 6 43.46 -8.10 -28.51
C ILE A 6 42.17 -7.34 -28.78
N VAL A 7 41.07 -8.05 -29.03
CA VAL A 7 39.73 -7.47 -29.12
C VAL A 7 39.19 -7.35 -27.70
N LEU A 8 39.09 -6.13 -27.20
CA LEU A 8 38.45 -5.81 -25.92
C LEU A 8 36.93 -5.81 -26.15
N PHE A 9 36.23 -6.84 -25.67
CA PHE A 9 34.77 -6.84 -25.59
C PHE A 9 34.35 -5.92 -24.44
N LEU A 10 33.95 -4.69 -24.77
CA LEU A 10 33.21 -3.83 -23.86
C LEU A 10 31.81 -4.42 -23.69
N GLY A 11 31.62 -5.17 -22.60
CA GLY A 11 30.31 -5.64 -22.19
C GLY A 11 29.41 -4.46 -21.86
N PHE A 12 28.43 -4.20 -22.72
CA PHE A 12 27.29 -3.37 -22.39
C PHE A 12 26.50 -4.08 -21.28
N SER A 13 26.70 -3.66 -20.04
CA SER A 13 25.76 -3.94 -18.96
C SER A 13 24.48 -3.16 -19.27
N ALA A 14 23.53 -3.83 -19.94
CA ALA A 14 22.17 -3.35 -20.02
C ALA A 14 21.62 -3.29 -18.58
N TRP A 15 21.63 -2.10 -18.00
CA TRP A 15 20.85 -1.82 -16.80
C TRP A 15 19.40 -1.96 -17.23
N SER A 16 18.82 -3.14 -16.98
CA SER A 16 17.38 -3.31 -17.01
C SER A 16 16.81 -2.42 -15.90
N PHE A 17 16.44 -1.20 -16.26
CA PHE A 17 15.55 -0.38 -15.45
C PHE A 17 14.23 -1.15 -15.37
N GLY A 18 14.07 -1.93 -14.29
CA GLY A 18 12.84 -2.63 -14.01
C GLY A 18 11.75 -1.58 -13.77
N TYR A 19 10.90 -1.38 -14.77
CA TYR A 19 9.67 -0.61 -14.61
C TYR A 19 8.77 -1.36 -13.63
N VAL A 20 8.64 -0.84 -12.40
CA VAL A 20 7.77 -1.45 -11.39
C VAL A 20 6.40 -0.81 -11.50
N GLU A 21 5.50 -1.46 -12.23
CA GLU A 21 4.11 -1.03 -12.29
C GLU A 21 3.40 -1.31 -10.96
N MET A 22 2.82 -0.28 -10.35
CA MET A 22 2.02 -0.47 -9.15
C MET A 22 0.73 -1.21 -9.49
N THR A 23 0.59 -2.44 -8.98
CA THR A 23 -0.61 -3.25 -9.21
C THR A 23 -1.86 -2.52 -8.73
N ARG A 24 -2.81 -2.30 -9.65
CA ARG A 24 -4.16 -1.84 -9.31
C ARG A 24 -4.92 -2.98 -8.67
N VAL A 25 -5.47 -2.71 -7.49
CA VAL A 25 -6.25 -3.68 -6.74
C VAL A 25 -7.70 -3.24 -6.65
N ASP A 26 -8.63 -4.20 -6.64
CA ASP A 26 -10.04 -3.89 -6.45
C ASP A 26 -10.29 -3.55 -4.97
N ALA A 27 -10.74 -2.32 -4.70
CA ALA A 27 -11.05 -1.84 -3.36
C ALA A 27 -12.04 -2.77 -2.63
N LYS A 28 -12.98 -3.39 -3.34
CA LYS A 28 -14.01 -4.28 -2.76
C LYS A 28 -13.43 -5.55 -2.14
N ILE A 29 -12.22 -5.95 -2.53
CA ILE A 29 -11.53 -7.10 -1.95
C ILE A 29 -11.13 -6.82 -0.49
N PHE A 30 -10.79 -5.56 -0.18
CA PHE A 30 -10.15 -5.20 1.09
C PHE A 30 -11.00 -4.32 2.00
N ILE A 31 -11.95 -3.61 1.41
CA ILE A 31 -12.77 -2.62 2.09
C ILE A 31 -14.23 -2.99 1.84
N ALA A 32 -14.95 -3.35 2.90
CA ALA A 32 -16.38 -3.64 2.80
C ALA A 32 -17.14 -2.39 2.33
N ASN A 33 -17.93 -2.48 1.27
CA ASN A 33 -18.69 -1.35 0.69
C ASN A 33 -17.84 -0.08 0.50
N PRO A 34 -16.80 -0.10 -0.34
CA PRO A 34 -15.97 1.08 -0.59
C PRO A 34 -16.67 2.04 -1.55
N GLU A 35 -16.54 3.34 -1.31
CA GLU A 35 -16.78 4.36 -2.33
C GLU A 35 -15.46 4.68 -3.03
N THR A 36 -15.48 4.72 -4.36
CA THR A 36 -14.29 4.97 -5.19
C THR A 36 -14.44 6.22 -6.07
N ASP A 37 -15.60 6.87 -6.03
CA ASP A 37 -15.87 8.11 -6.73
C ASP A 37 -15.64 9.31 -5.81
N PHE A 38 -14.42 9.85 -5.87
CA PHE A 38 -13.97 10.98 -5.05
C PHE A 38 -14.64 12.30 -5.44
N THR A 39 -15.28 12.39 -6.62
CA THR A 39 -15.97 13.62 -7.04
C THR A 39 -17.16 13.94 -6.14
N LYS A 40 -17.74 12.93 -5.47
CA LYS A 40 -18.86 13.08 -4.52
C LYS A 40 -18.50 13.79 -3.23
N ILE A 41 -17.21 13.79 -2.86
CA ILE A 41 -16.71 14.40 -1.62
C ILE A 41 -15.83 15.62 -1.89
N GLN A 42 -15.76 16.06 -3.15
CA GLN A 42 -14.98 17.22 -3.53
C GLN A 42 -15.70 18.52 -3.18
N VAL A 43 -14.97 19.42 -2.53
CA VAL A 43 -15.41 20.80 -2.33
C VAL A 43 -15.17 21.59 -3.62
N LYS A 44 -16.25 22.11 -4.21
CA LYS A 44 -16.19 22.87 -5.46
C LYS A 44 -15.79 24.33 -5.21
N ASN A 45 -14.48 24.57 -5.08
CA ASN A 45 -13.92 25.92 -4.95
C ASN A 45 -12.62 26.05 -5.76
N GLU A 46 -12.77 26.29 -7.06
CA GLU A 46 -11.63 26.37 -7.99
C GLU A 46 -10.66 27.51 -7.63
N ALA A 47 -11.19 28.66 -7.20
CA ALA A 47 -10.37 29.81 -6.82
C ALA A 47 -9.47 29.49 -5.62
N LEU A 48 -10.01 28.82 -4.59
CA LEU A 48 -9.22 28.36 -3.45
C LEU A 48 -8.19 27.32 -3.86
N LYS A 49 -8.59 26.35 -4.71
CA LYS A 49 -7.69 25.30 -5.20
C LYS A 49 -6.48 25.90 -5.94
N VAL A 50 -6.73 26.80 -6.90
CA VAL A 50 -5.68 27.52 -7.62
C VAL A 50 -4.80 28.28 -6.65
N LYS A 51 -5.38 29.06 -5.72
CA LYS A 51 -4.62 29.83 -4.72
C LYS A 51 -3.68 28.96 -3.89
N MET A 52 -4.15 27.82 -3.40
CA MET A 52 -3.32 26.90 -2.59
C MET A 52 -2.18 26.30 -3.42
N ILE A 53 -2.45 25.88 -4.66
CA ILE A 53 -1.42 25.29 -5.52
C ILE A 53 -0.40 26.35 -5.96
N THR A 54 -0.82 27.58 -6.26
CA THR A 54 0.08 28.70 -6.53
C THR A 54 1.00 28.97 -5.34
N PHE A 55 0.45 28.99 -4.12
CA PHE A 55 1.25 29.15 -2.91
C PHE A 55 2.31 28.06 -2.78
N LEU A 56 1.93 26.78 -2.97
CA LEU A 56 2.89 25.67 -2.91
C LEU A 56 3.97 25.78 -4.00
N PHE A 57 3.60 26.19 -5.22
CA PHE A 57 4.53 26.37 -6.33
C PHE A 57 5.51 27.53 -6.10
N ASP A 58 5.04 28.67 -5.61
CA ASP A 58 5.86 29.86 -5.41
C ASP A 58 6.83 29.74 -4.23
N ASN A 59 6.53 28.85 -3.28
CA ASN A 59 7.35 28.57 -2.10
C ASN A 59 8.16 27.26 -2.22
N ASP A 60 8.28 26.69 -3.43
CA ASP A 60 9.06 25.48 -3.70
C ASP A 60 8.68 24.26 -2.82
N MET A 61 7.40 24.13 -2.51
CA MET A 61 6.86 23.07 -1.65
C MET A 61 6.36 21.84 -2.42
N ILE A 62 6.57 21.82 -3.74
CA ILE A 62 6.12 20.78 -4.65
C ILE A 62 7.34 20.13 -5.31
N ASP A 63 7.53 18.83 -5.09
CA ASP A 63 8.58 18.02 -5.73
C ASP A 63 8.04 17.28 -6.96
N HIS A 64 7.57 18.04 -7.96
CA HIS A 64 7.03 17.53 -9.23
C HIS A 64 7.86 18.09 -10.39
N ILE A 65 7.94 17.34 -11.50
CA ILE A 65 8.51 17.88 -12.73
C ILE A 65 7.74 19.14 -13.19
N GLY A 66 8.46 20.11 -13.76
CA GLY A 66 7.87 21.38 -14.19
C GLY A 66 7.68 22.40 -13.07
N THR A 67 8.29 22.19 -11.91
CA THR A 67 8.43 23.17 -10.82
C THR A 67 9.83 23.79 -10.82
N LYS A 68 10.02 24.85 -10.03
CA LYS A 68 11.31 25.54 -9.89
C LYS A 68 12.43 24.68 -9.31
N ALA A 69 12.07 23.59 -8.62
CA ALA A 69 13.03 22.60 -8.14
C ALA A 69 13.77 21.89 -9.28
N TYR A 70 13.15 21.79 -10.47
CA TYR A 70 13.71 21.13 -11.66
C TYR A 70 14.11 22.12 -12.75
N ASP A 71 13.39 23.23 -12.88
CA ASP A 71 13.65 24.29 -13.86
C ASP A 71 13.40 25.66 -13.22
N PRO A 72 14.45 26.46 -12.92
CA PRO A 72 14.31 27.79 -12.31
C PRO A 72 13.42 28.76 -13.11
N THR A 73 13.18 28.50 -14.40
CA THR A 73 12.33 29.31 -15.28
C THR A 73 10.89 28.79 -15.40
N ALA A 74 10.55 27.74 -14.64
CA ALA A 74 9.22 27.14 -14.65
C ALA A 74 8.11 28.15 -14.35
N LEU A 75 7.04 28.08 -15.15
CA LEU A 75 5.87 28.95 -15.02
C LEU A 75 4.69 28.18 -14.41
N PHE A 76 4.05 28.78 -13.40
CA PHE A 76 2.88 28.19 -12.73
C PHE A 76 1.78 27.76 -13.69
N VAL A 77 1.51 28.54 -14.74
CA VAL A 77 0.45 28.21 -15.72
C VAL A 77 0.68 26.87 -16.43
N ASN A 78 1.94 26.54 -16.73
CA ASN A 78 2.30 25.28 -17.40
C ASN A 78 2.16 24.12 -16.41
N TYR A 79 2.69 24.29 -15.20
CA TYR A 79 2.54 23.34 -14.11
C TYR A 79 1.05 23.05 -13.82
N TYR A 80 0.25 24.10 -13.66
CA TYR A 80 -1.17 23.98 -13.35
C TYR A 80 -1.97 23.28 -14.45
N LYS A 81 -1.64 23.54 -15.73
CA LYS A 81 -2.26 22.86 -16.86
C LYS A 81 -2.02 21.34 -16.82
N GLN A 82 -0.85 20.91 -16.37
CA GLN A 82 -0.47 19.50 -16.30
C GLN A 82 -1.01 18.81 -15.03
N PHE A 83 -0.80 19.42 -13.86
CA PHE A 83 -1.06 18.77 -12.57
C PHE A 83 -2.34 19.24 -11.88
N GLY A 84 -2.88 20.41 -12.24
CA GLY A 84 -4.09 20.99 -11.65
C GLY A 84 -5.32 20.04 -11.59
N PRO A 85 -5.58 19.23 -12.63
CA PRO A 85 -6.66 18.22 -12.59
C PRO A 85 -6.45 17.08 -11.58
N LEU A 86 -5.20 16.83 -11.14
CA LEU A 86 -4.85 15.80 -10.17
C LEU A 86 -4.99 16.28 -8.72
N TYR A 87 -5.28 17.56 -8.52
CA TYR A 87 -5.58 18.15 -7.23
C TYR A 87 -7.08 18.19 -6.97
N GLN A 88 -7.45 17.87 -5.72
CA GLN A 88 -8.82 17.92 -5.22
C GLN A 88 -8.85 18.66 -3.88
N LEU A 89 -9.94 19.40 -3.64
CA LEU A 89 -10.24 19.94 -2.32
C LEU A 89 -11.21 19.00 -1.63
N ILE A 90 -10.85 18.51 -0.45
CA ILE A 90 -11.69 17.60 0.35
C ILE A 90 -11.61 18.03 1.81
N ASP A 91 -12.75 18.23 2.46
CA ASP A 91 -12.83 18.49 3.91
C ASP A 91 -12.76 17.15 4.66
N LEU A 92 -11.58 16.77 5.14
CA LEU A 92 -11.34 15.43 5.69
C LEU A 92 -11.91 15.25 7.09
N ASN A 93 -11.93 16.31 7.90
CA ASN A 93 -12.36 16.26 9.30
C ASN A 93 -13.77 16.86 9.51
N ASN A 94 -14.44 17.30 8.43
CA ASN A 94 -15.78 17.90 8.43
C ASN A 94 -15.85 19.19 9.27
N ASP A 95 -14.84 20.05 9.15
CA ASP A 95 -14.74 21.34 9.84
C ASP A 95 -14.97 22.57 8.94
N GLN A 96 -15.35 22.34 7.68
CA GLN A 96 -15.54 23.33 6.61
C GLN A 96 -14.25 23.94 6.05
N ILE A 97 -13.08 23.44 6.45
CA ILE A 97 -11.77 23.84 5.93
C ILE A 97 -11.23 22.69 5.08
N PRO A 98 -11.26 22.80 3.74
CA PRO A 98 -10.81 21.70 2.90
C PRO A 98 -9.29 21.55 2.88
N GLU A 99 -8.83 20.30 2.91
CA GLU A 99 -7.48 19.92 2.54
C GLU A 99 -7.29 19.90 1.02
N LEU A 100 -6.07 20.24 0.60
CA LEU A 100 -5.64 20.05 -0.78
C LEU A 100 -4.98 18.67 -0.90
N ILE A 101 -5.51 17.85 -1.79
CA ILE A 101 -5.05 16.48 -2.01
C ILE A 101 -4.57 16.34 -3.45
N PHE A 102 -3.33 15.90 -3.61
CA PHE A 102 -2.77 15.48 -4.89
C PHE A 102 -2.79 13.95 -4.97
N ASN A 103 -3.28 13.41 -6.09
CA ASN A 103 -3.08 12.00 -6.41
C ASN A 103 -2.68 11.81 -7.87
N GLY A 104 -1.46 11.33 -8.10
CA GLY A 104 -0.99 11.01 -9.45
C GLY A 104 0.53 10.87 -9.57
N TYR A 105 1.01 10.73 -10.81
CA TYR A 105 2.43 10.69 -11.11
C TYR A 105 3.05 12.07 -11.04
N CYS A 106 4.19 12.18 -10.35
CA CYS A 106 4.92 13.44 -10.19
C CYS A 106 6.01 13.65 -11.26
N THR A 107 6.28 12.65 -12.10
CA THR A 107 7.33 12.65 -13.13
C THR A 107 6.82 12.10 -14.46
N GLU A 108 7.55 12.36 -15.55
CA GLU A 108 7.18 11.93 -16.91
C GLU A 108 7.30 10.42 -17.11
N GLU A 109 8.24 9.77 -16.42
CA GLU A 109 8.49 8.33 -16.50
C GLU A 109 7.35 7.51 -15.90
N ARG A 110 6.44 8.16 -15.15
CA ARG A 110 5.28 7.54 -14.49
C ARG A 110 5.66 6.32 -13.66
N GLU A 111 6.83 6.36 -13.02
CA GLU A 111 7.32 5.22 -12.24
C GLU A 111 6.53 5.04 -10.95
N LYS A 112 6.18 6.16 -10.29
CA LYS A 112 5.64 6.16 -8.93
C LYS A 112 4.55 7.21 -8.77
N GLU A 113 3.30 6.77 -8.62
CA GLU A 113 2.23 7.65 -8.15
C GLU A 113 2.48 8.06 -6.71
N GLN A 114 2.05 9.27 -6.37
CA GLN A 114 2.11 9.79 -5.01
C GLN A 114 0.74 10.26 -4.56
N LEU A 115 0.48 10.08 -3.27
CA LEU A 115 -0.57 10.76 -2.54
C LEU A 115 0.07 11.83 -1.65
N GLN A 116 -0.26 13.09 -1.90
CA GLN A 116 0.16 14.21 -1.08
C GLN A 116 -1.07 14.91 -0.50
N ILE A 117 -1.03 15.27 0.79
CA ILE A 117 -2.12 15.95 1.48
C ILE A 117 -1.54 17.17 2.20
N PHE A 118 -2.16 18.31 1.96
CA PHE A 118 -1.81 19.59 2.57
C PHE A 118 -3.01 20.15 3.33
N THR A 119 -2.77 20.70 4.52
CA THR A 119 -3.80 21.35 5.34
C THR A 119 -3.33 22.75 5.75
N THR A 120 -4.23 23.56 6.29
CA THR A 120 -3.92 24.91 6.75
C THR A 120 -3.78 24.93 8.28
N ILE A 121 -2.59 25.22 8.79
CA ILE A 121 -2.32 25.37 10.22
C ILE A 121 -1.97 26.84 10.49
N LYS A 122 -2.78 27.51 11.33
CA LYS A 122 -2.59 28.93 11.67
C LYS A 122 -2.49 29.86 10.44
N GLY A 123 -3.19 29.51 9.36
CA GLY A 123 -3.19 30.28 8.10
C GLY A 123 -2.07 29.91 7.12
N GLU A 124 -1.17 29.00 7.49
CA GLU A 124 -0.10 28.51 6.64
C GLU A 124 -0.45 27.14 6.05
N LEU A 125 -0.21 26.97 4.74
CA LEU A 125 -0.42 25.70 4.06
C LEU A 125 0.80 24.81 4.31
N VAL A 126 0.57 23.62 4.88
CA VAL A 126 1.64 22.69 5.28
C VAL A 126 1.36 21.27 4.80
N PRO A 127 2.40 20.50 4.42
CA PRO A 127 2.25 19.10 4.07
C PRO A 127 2.02 18.26 5.33
N VAL A 128 0.99 17.42 5.32
CA VAL A 128 0.67 16.47 6.40
C VAL A 128 0.75 15.02 5.97
N TYR A 129 0.85 14.76 4.67
CA TYR A 129 1.09 13.44 4.11
C TYR A 129 1.83 13.54 2.78
N ASN A 130 2.85 12.71 2.58
CA ASN A 130 3.51 12.52 1.29
C ASN A 130 4.06 11.09 1.24
N LYS A 131 3.38 10.21 0.50
CA LYS A 131 3.80 8.80 0.34
C LYS A 131 3.51 8.31 -1.08
N ILE A 132 4.38 7.44 -1.57
CA ILE A 132 4.21 6.73 -2.84
C ILE A 132 3.03 5.77 -2.72
N GLY A 133 2.15 5.79 -3.71
CA GLY A 133 0.97 4.96 -3.80
C GLY A 133 -0.21 5.69 -4.43
N HIS A 134 -1.39 5.08 -4.36
CA HIS A 134 -2.61 5.69 -4.89
C HIS A 134 -3.79 5.62 -3.96
N LEU A 135 -4.65 6.62 -4.07
CA LEU A 135 -5.91 6.67 -3.37
C LEU A 135 -6.85 5.62 -3.95
N LEU A 136 -7.25 4.66 -3.12
CA LEU A 136 -8.00 3.47 -3.52
C LEU A 136 -9.51 3.65 -3.33
N ALA A 137 -9.90 4.17 -2.18
CA ALA A 137 -11.31 4.36 -1.81
C ALA A 137 -11.43 5.38 -0.66
N TYR A 138 -12.67 5.71 -0.29
CA TYR A 138 -12.98 6.42 0.94
C TYR A 138 -14.21 5.82 1.64
N LYS A 139 -14.39 6.24 2.89
CA LYS A 139 -15.63 6.08 3.66
C LYS A 139 -15.94 7.35 4.43
N ILE A 140 -17.21 7.59 4.68
CA ILE A 140 -17.67 8.65 5.58
C ILE A 140 -17.94 8.02 6.94
N HIS A 141 -17.32 8.55 7.99
CA HIS A 141 -17.56 8.08 9.34
C HIS A 141 -19.01 8.42 9.75
N PRO A 142 -19.84 7.46 10.21
CA PRO A 142 -21.27 7.67 10.37
C PRO A 142 -21.62 8.76 11.39
N ASN A 143 -20.81 8.87 12.46
CA ASN A 143 -21.07 9.79 13.58
C ASN A 143 -20.43 11.17 13.38
N THR A 144 -19.13 11.22 13.10
CA THR A 144 -18.36 12.46 12.94
C THR A 144 -18.45 13.08 11.55
N LYS A 145 -18.92 12.32 10.55
CA LYS A 145 -18.93 12.69 9.11
C LYS A 145 -17.54 12.94 8.49
N GLU A 146 -16.47 12.67 9.23
CA GLU A 146 -15.11 12.68 8.72
C GLU A 146 -14.94 11.73 7.53
N ILE A 147 -14.10 12.13 6.59
CA ILE A 147 -13.72 11.32 5.43
C ILE A 147 -12.49 10.50 5.78
N LEU A 148 -12.66 9.18 5.75
CA LEU A 148 -11.60 8.20 5.93
C LEU A 148 -11.10 7.79 4.55
N LEU A 149 -9.88 8.19 4.23
CA LEU A 149 -9.23 7.83 2.97
C LEU A 149 -8.55 6.47 3.08
N TYR A 150 -8.57 5.69 2.01
CA TYR A 150 -7.83 4.44 1.90
C TYR A 150 -6.76 4.58 0.83
N HIS A 151 -5.51 4.46 1.24
CA HIS A 151 -4.33 4.61 0.40
C HIS A 151 -3.64 3.26 0.21
N HIS A 152 -3.47 2.84 -1.05
CA HIS A 152 -2.63 1.70 -1.40
C HIS A 152 -1.19 2.16 -1.58
N GLN A 153 -0.37 1.90 -0.57
CA GLN A 153 0.99 2.46 -0.44
C GLN A 153 2.05 1.52 -1.02
N TYR A 154 3.03 2.09 -1.71
CA TYR A 154 4.25 1.42 -2.16
C TYR A 154 5.36 1.41 -1.08
N PRO A 155 6.22 0.38 -1.00
CA PRO A 155 6.22 -0.85 -1.79
C PRO A 155 5.14 -1.83 -1.34
N CYS A 156 4.19 -2.13 -2.24
CA CYS A 156 3.32 -3.30 -2.10
C CYS A 156 4.00 -4.58 -2.65
N CYS A 157 5.17 -4.42 -3.31
CA CYS A 157 5.99 -5.48 -3.92
C CYS A 157 5.28 -6.23 -5.08
N GLU A 158 6.05 -6.92 -5.91
CA GLU A 158 5.58 -7.96 -6.84
C GLU A 158 5.07 -9.22 -6.08
N ASN A 159 4.52 -9.04 -4.90
CA ASN A 159 4.07 -10.10 -4.01
C ASN A 159 2.54 -10.06 -3.92
N ALA A 160 1.91 -11.09 -3.36
CA ALA A 160 0.46 -11.10 -3.14
C ALA A 160 0.03 -10.24 -1.93
N SER A 161 0.98 -9.60 -1.25
CA SER A 161 0.73 -8.71 -0.13
C SER A 161 0.46 -7.29 -0.59
N HIS A 162 -0.55 -6.63 -0.01
CA HIS A 162 -0.85 -5.23 -0.26
C HIS A 162 -0.81 -4.44 1.04
N ASN A 163 -0.22 -3.25 1.00
CA ASN A 163 -0.21 -2.31 2.10
C ASN A 163 -1.32 -1.28 1.91
N LEU A 164 -2.38 -1.38 2.69
CA LEU A 164 -3.53 -0.49 2.65
C LEU A 164 -3.60 0.32 3.94
N ASN A 165 -3.37 1.62 3.83
CA ASN A 165 -3.48 2.54 4.95
C ASN A 165 -4.86 3.17 4.95
N ARG A 166 -5.53 3.13 6.10
CA ARG A 166 -6.64 4.06 6.35
C ARG A 166 -6.07 5.33 6.95
N LEU A 167 -6.29 6.45 6.28
CA LEU A 167 -5.86 7.77 6.70
C LEU A 167 -7.05 8.54 7.32
N ARG A 168 -6.79 9.23 8.43
CA ARG A 168 -7.76 10.11 9.10
C ARG A 168 -7.01 11.35 9.62
N LEU A 169 -7.53 12.54 9.34
CA LEU A 169 -6.99 13.78 9.88
C LEU A 169 -7.51 13.98 11.31
N ILE A 170 -6.62 14.13 12.28
CA ILE A 170 -6.95 14.43 13.69
C ILE A 170 -5.96 15.48 14.18
N ASP A 171 -6.45 16.59 14.75
CA ASP A 171 -5.61 17.67 15.30
C ASP A 171 -4.53 18.16 14.32
N ASN A 172 -4.92 18.39 13.06
CA ASN A 172 -4.05 18.79 11.95
C ASN A 172 -2.91 17.80 11.63
N ARG A 173 -3.05 16.53 12.02
CA ARG A 173 -2.09 15.46 11.73
C ARG A 173 -2.78 14.30 11.05
N MET A 174 -2.14 13.78 10.00
CA MET A 174 -2.61 12.54 9.39
C MET A 174 -2.26 11.37 10.29
N THR A 175 -3.29 10.75 10.85
CA THR A 175 -3.19 9.47 11.55
C THR A 175 -3.37 8.34 10.56
N LEU A 176 -2.50 7.33 10.67
CA LEU A 176 -2.51 6.16 9.80
C LEU A 176 -2.87 4.92 10.61
N VAL A 177 -3.81 4.14 10.09
CA VAL A 177 -3.97 2.74 10.49
C VAL A 177 -3.52 1.89 9.33
N MET A 178 -2.31 1.33 9.45
CA MET A 178 -1.75 0.42 8.46
C MET A 178 -2.47 -0.92 8.55
N ARG A 179 -2.90 -1.43 7.39
CA ARG A 179 -3.43 -2.78 7.27
C ARG A 179 -2.68 -3.48 6.16
N TYR A 180 -2.01 -4.56 6.52
CA TYR A 180 -1.40 -5.43 5.55
C TYR A 180 -2.36 -6.57 5.25
N PHE A 181 -2.59 -6.79 3.96
CA PHE A 181 -3.43 -7.87 3.50
C PHE A 181 -2.59 -8.81 2.65
N VAL A 182 -2.72 -10.11 2.88
CA VAL A 182 -2.39 -11.09 1.85
C VAL A 182 -3.64 -11.19 0.99
N GLY A 183 -3.66 -10.42 -0.10
CA GLY A 183 -4.84 -10.29 -0.94
C GLY A 183 -5.05 -11.53 -1.78
N ARG A 184 -6.32 -11.88 -2.02
CA ARG A 184 -6.70 -12.83 -3.07
C ARG A 184 -6.58 -12.11 -4.41
N ASP A 185 -5.37 -12.04 -4.94
CA ASP A 185 -5.15 -11.53 -6.29
C ASP A 185 -5.92 -12.41 -7.30
N ARG A 186 -6.28 -11.89 -8.47
CA ARG A 186 -7.06 -12.66 -9.46
C ARG A 186 -6.28 -13.93 -9.83
N GLY A 187 -6.78 -15.10 -9.41
CA GLY A 187 -6.20 -16.41 -9.72
C GLY A 187 -5.69 -17.23 -8.53
N MET A 188 -5.79 -16.71 -7.30
CA MET A 188 -5.39 -17.51 -6.14
C MET A 188 -6.31 -18.69 -5.85
N LYS A 189 -5.70 -19.87 -5.70
CA LYS A 189 -6.38 -21.16 -5.53
C LYS A 189 -6.59 -21.51 -4.05
N GLY A 190 -7.56 -22.37 -3.78
CA GLY A 190 -7.88 -22.89 -2.44
C GLY A 190 -8.62 -21.91 -1.52
N HIS A 191 -9.22 -22.47 -0.48
CA HIS A 191 -9.98 -21.72 0.52
C HIS A 191 -9.07 -21.19 1.63
N PHE A 192 -9.07 -19.87 1.83
CA PHE A 192 -8.33 -19.20 2.90
C PHE A 192 -9.11 -19.13 4.21
N PHE A 193 -10.37 -18.70 4.16
CA PHE A 193 -11.17 -18.57 5.37
C PHE A 193 -11.85 -19.90 5.74
N PRO A 194 -11.95 -20.23 7.03
CA PRO A 194 -12.83 -21.29 7.48
C PRO A 194 -14.31 -20.88 7.28
N GLU A 195 -15.21 -21.85 7.23
CA GLU A 195 -16.65 -21.56 7.14
C GLU A 195 -17.19 -20.80 8.36
N LYS A 196 -16.61 -21.07 9.53
CA LYS A 196 -16.92 -20.40 10.80
C LYS A 196 -15.63 -20.16 11.57
N SER A 197 -15.56 -19.04 12.29
CA SER A 197 -14.47 -18.73 13.21
C SER A 197 -15.02 -18.42 14.60
N VAL A 198 -14.32 -18.90 15.63
CA VAL A 198 -14.62 -18.69 17.05
C VAL A 198 -13.34 -18.25 17.73
N PHE A 199 -13.33 -17.03 18.27
CA PHE A 199 -12.20 -16.53 19.03
C PHE A 199 -12.27 -17.05 20.47
N SER A 200 -11.34 -17.93 20.85
CA SER A 200 -11.29 -18.52 22.19
C SER A 200 -10.59 -17.66 23.25
N GLY A 201 -9.91 -16.58 22.84
CA GLY A 201 -9.09 -15.75 23.74
C GLY A 201 -7.79 -16.42 24.23
N LYS A 202 -7.51 -17.66 23.81
CA LYS A 202 -6.30 -18.40 24.19
C LYS A 202 -5.13 -18.06 23.27
N PHE A 203 -3.94 -17.99 23.88
CA PHE A 203 -2.68 -17.83 23.19
C PHE A 203 -1.87 -19.12 23.28
N TYR A 204 -1.24 -19.49 22.17
CA TYR A 204 -0.40 -20.66 22.00
C TYR A 204 0.97 -20.22 21.50
N HIS A 205 1.97 -21.10 21.61
CA HIS A 205 3.32 -20.86 21.10
C HIS A 205 3.69 -21.96 20.10
N THR A 206 4.33 -21.58 18.99
CA THR A 206 4.92 -22.57 18.08
C THR A 206 6.04 -23.34 18.79
N LYS A 207 6.13 -24.65 18.57
CA LYS A 207 7.17 -25.49 19.21
C LYS A 207 8.46 -25.61 18.38
N ALA A 208 8.40 -25.24 17.11
CA ALA A 208 9.49 -25.30 16.14
C ALA A 208 9.25 -24.24 15.05
N LYS A 209 10.15 -24.12 14.07
CA LYS A 209 9.91 -23.30 12.88
C LYS A 209 8.63 -23.78 12.17
N THR A 210 7.60 -22.95 12.12
CA THR A 210 6.27 -23.33 11.62
C THR A 210 5.96 -22.60 10.33
N SER A 211 5.51 -23.33 9.31
CA SER A 211 4.98 -22.74 8.07
C SER A 211 3.54 -22.29 8.27
N LEU A 212 3.23 -21.06 7.87
CA LEU A 212 1.87 -20.55 7.75
C LEU A 212 1.40 -20.72 6.31
N TYR A 213 0.29 -21.42 6.11
CA TYR A 213 -0.25 -21.80 4.81
C TYR A 213 -1.44 -20.94 4.41
N TRP A 214 -1.68 -20.81 3.10
CA TRP A 214 -2.86 -20.13 2.57
C TRP A 214 -4.12 -20.98 2.67
N SER A 215 -4.04 -22.27 2.39
CA SER A 215 -5.18 -23.17 2.45
C SER A 215 -4.81 -24.50 3.10
N PRO A 216 -5.73 -25.20 3.77
CA PRO A 216 -5.49 -26.58 4.24
C PRO A 216 -5.56 -27.60 3.11
N GLU A 217 -6.00 -27.20 1.91
CA GLU A 217 -6.12 -28.04 0.73
C GLU A 217 -4.76 -28.30 0.07
N VAL A 218 -4.63 -29.46 -0.57
CA VAL A 218 -3.52 -29.73 -1.49
C VAL A 218 -3.83 -29.00 -2.80
N ILE A 219 -3.02 -28.00 -3.13
CA ILE A 219 -3.19 -27.19 -4.33
C ILE A 219 -2.05 -27.50 -5.29
N ASP A 220 -2.40 -28.07 -6.44
CA ASP A 220 -1.43 -28.31 -7.51
C ASP A 220 -0.92 -26.97 -8.09
N GLN A 221 0.41 -26.85 -8.17
CA GLN A 221 1.17 -25.64 -8.51
C GLN A 221 1.05 -24.46 -7.51
N GLY A 222 0.65 -24.74 -6.26
CA GLY A 222 0.61 -23.73 -5.19
C GLY A 222 -0.60 -22.79 -5.23
N ALA A 223 -0.76 -22.00 -4.17
CA ALA A 223 -1.91 -21.10 -4.01
C ALA A 223 -1.80 -19.82 -4.85
N TRP A 224 -0.59 -19.45 -5.28
CA TRP A 224 -0.32 -18.23 -6.07
C TRP A 224 0.31 -18.58 -7.42
N PRO A 225 -0.51 -18.87 -8.44
CA PRO A 225 -0.01 -19.13 -9.79
C PRO A 225 0.93 -18.02 -10.25
N ARG A 226 2.07 -18.39 -10.85
CA ARG A 226 3.15 -17.49 -11.33
C ARG A 226 4.03 -16.86 -10.25
N ARG A 227 3.73 -17.00 -8.95
CA ARG A 227 4.58 -16.46 -7.87
C ARG A 227 5.35 -17.55 -7.13
N THR A 228 4.66 -18.62 -6.71
CA THR A 228 5.27 -19.71 -5.97
C THR A 228 4.51 -21.01 -6.23
N GLU A 229 5.25 -22.11 -6.31
CA GLU A 229 4.69 -23.47 -6.38
C GLU A 229 4.22 -23.97 -5.00
N LYS A 230 4.51 -23.22 -3.93
CA LYS A 230 4.18 -23.57 -2.56
C LYS A 230 2.87 -22.92 -2.11
N ASN A 231 2.15 -23.61 -1.22
CA ASN A 231 0.98 -23.09 -0.51
C ASN A 231 1.38 -22.43 0.83
N ILE A 232 2.55 -21.81 0.91
CA ILE A 232 3.11 -21.21 2.13
C ILE A 232 3.12 -19.69 1.99
N ILE A 233 2.52 -19.00 2.96
CA ILE A 233 2.56 -17.54 3.09
C ILE A 233 3.91 -17.11 3.63
N ALA A 234 4.34 -17.68 4.75
CA ALA A 234 5.58 -17.35 5.44
C ALA A 234 5.97 -18.45 6.43
N HIS A 235 7.20 -18.39 6.92
CA HIS A 235 7.63 -19.19 8.07
C HIS A 235 7.76 -18.31 9.30
N TYR A 236 7.50 -18.92 10.46
CA TYR A 236 7.65 -18.30 11.77
C TYR A 236 8.68 -19.07 12.59
N PRO A 237 9.47 -18.39 13.43
CA PRO A 237 10.38 -19.07 14.35
C PRO A 237 9.60 -19.88 15.39
N ASP A 238 10.32 -20.70 16.15
CA ASP A 238 9.78 -21.31 17.37
C ASP A 238 9.39 -20.22 18.39
N SER A 239 8.59 -20.61 19.38
CA SER A 239 8.08 -19.72 20.42
C SER A 239 7.26 -18.51 19.90
N THR A 240 6.80 -18.53 18.65
CA THR A 240 5.92 -17.49 18.11
C THR A 240 4.51 -17.63 18.69
N ILE A 241 4.00 -16.54 19.25
CA ILE A 241 2.64 -16.49 19.80
C ILE A 241 1.60 -16.53 18.68
N TYR A 242 0.54 -17.31 18.84
CA TYR A 242 -0.61 -17.33 17.93
C TYR A 242 -1.92 -17.60 18.66
N SER A 243 -3.05 -17.24 18.05
CA SER A 243 -4.40 -17.60 18.52
C SER A 243 -5.10 -18.46 17.48
N VAL A 244 -5.77 -19.52 17.94
CA VAL A 244 -6.60 -20.38 17.10
C VAL A 244 -8.00 -19.77 16.96
N LEU A 245 -8.46 -19.68 15.71
CA LEU A 245 -9.74 -19.10 15.31
C LEU A 245 -10.70 -20.14 14.75
N ALA A 246 -10.18 -21.23 14.17
CA ALA A 246 -10.97 -22.38 13.74
C ALA A 246 -10.08 -23.61 13.63
N GLU A 247 -10.70 -24.79 13.65
CA GLU A 247 -10.01 -26.06 13.44
C GLU A 247 -10.71 -26.86 12.34
N LYS A 248 -9.93 -27.55 11.52
CA LYS A 248 -10.39 -28.42 10.44
C LYS A 248 -9.47 -29.64 10.33
N GLY A 249 -9.80 -30.70 11.07
CA GLY A 249 -8.98 -31.92 11.13
C GLY A 249 -7.58 -31.62 11.69
N LYS A 250 -6.52 -31.91 10.92
CA LYS A 250 -5.13 -31.65 11.30
C LYS A 250 -4.67 -30.20 11.04
N TRP A 251 -5.60 -29.28 10.84
CA TRP A 251 -5.30 -27.89 10.52
C TRP A 251 -6.00 -26.94 11.47
N SER A 252 -5.31 -25.87 11.85
CA SER A 252 -5.89 -24.77 12.60
C SER A 252 -5.76 -23.48 11.80
N PHE A 253 -6.86 -22.75 11.65
CA PHE A 253 -6.84 -21.38 11.16
C PHE A 253 -6.46 -20.48 12.33
N VAL A 254 -5.40 -19.72 12.17
CA VAL A 254 -4.76 -18.96 13.24
C VAL A 254 -4.51 -17.52 12.83
N VAL A 255 -4.32 -16.67 13.84
CA VAL A 255 -3.66 -15.38 13.70
C VAL A 255 -2.31 -15.45 14.41
N MET A 256 -1.23 -15.17 13.68
CA MET A 256 0.13 -15.15 14.20
C MET A 256 0.44 -13.77 14.77
N HIS A 257 0.87 -13.70 16.03
CA HIS A 257 1.12 -12.44 16.76
C HIS A 257 2.59 -12.00 16.77
N GLY A 258 3.50 -12.81 16.21
CA GLY A 258 4.93 -12.49 16.09
C GLY A 258 5.34 -12.07 14.68
N ALA A 259 6.64 -11.81 14.50
CA ALA A 259 7.22 -11.50 13.20
C ALA A 259 7.54 -12.78 12.42
N PRO A 260 7.26 -12.83 11.10
CA PRO A 260 7.75 -13.92 10.25
C PRO A 260 9.28 -13.88 10.13
N VAL A 261 9.88 -15.03 9.82
CA VAL A 261 11.32 -15.13 9.49
C VAL A 261 11.60 -14.25 8.27
N VAL A 262 12.66 -13.43 8.35
CA VAL A 262 13.11 -12.59 7.24
C VAL A 262 13.91 -13.44 6.26
N GLU A 263 13.22 -13.95 5.24
CA GLU A 263 13.77 -14.75 4.14
C GLU A 263 13.15 -14.29 2.81
N GLU A 264 13.79 -14.63 1.68
CA GLU A 264 13.23 -14.32 0.36
C GLU A 264 11.85 -14.98 0.21
N ASN A 265 10.83 -14.17 -0.06
CA ASN A 265 9.46 -14.60 -0.09
C ASN A 265 8.69 -13.88 -1.19
N LYS A 266 8.10 -14.67 -2.10
CA LYS A 266 7.36 -14.20 -3.28
C LYS A 266 5.86 -13.98 -3.01
N VAL A 267 5.42 -14.22 -1.78
CA VAL A 267 4.03 -14.07 -1.34
C VAL A 267 3.86 -12.83 -0.48
N ILE A 268 4.76 -12.62 0.48
CA ILE A 268 4.80 -11.43 1.32
C ILE A 268 6.22 -10.87 1.39
N ASN A 269 6.38 -9.60 1.73
CA ASN A 269 7.67 -9.07 2.20
C ASN A 269 7.73 -9.19 3.74
N PRO A 270 8.46 -10.14 4.34
CA PRO A 270 8.43 -10.38 5.79
C PRO A 270 8.81 -9.16 6.64
N ALA A 271 9.68 -8.28 6.14
CA ALA A 271 10.10 -7.07 6.86
C ALA A 271 8.92 -6.12 7.14
N ASN A 272 7.94 -6.09 6.23
CA ASN A 272 6.72 -5.29 6.36
C ASN A 272 5.75 -5.83 7.42
N PHE A 273 5.94 -7.06 7.90
CA PHE A 273 5.05 -7.73 8.85
C PHE A 273 5.69 -7.93 10.23
N SER A 274 6.75 -7.19 10.54
CA SER A 274 7.41 -7.25 11.86
C SER A 274 6.48 -6.87 13.02
N THR A 275 5.48 -6.02 12.77
CA THR A 275 4.51 -5.57 13.77
C THR A 275 3.06 -5.85 13.37
N THR A 276 2.83 -6.66 12.32
CA THR A 276 1.48 -6.94 11.81
C THR A 276 1.17 -8.41 11.86
N TRP A 277 0.00 -8.73 12.41
CA TRP A 277 -0.46 -10.11 12.54
C TRP A 277 -0.91 -10.67 11.19
N ILE A 278 -0.56 -11.92 10.93
CA ILE A 278 -0.93 -12.61 9.69
C ILE A 278 -1.86 -13.77 10.00
N TYR A 279 -2.98 -13.81 9.29
CA TYR A 279 -3.91 -14.94 9.32
C TYR A 279 -3.45 -16.03 8.36
N GLY A 280 -3.74 -17.29 8.70
CA GLY A 280 -3.49 -18.41 7.80
C GLY A 280 -3.73 -19.74 8.50
N TRP A 281 -3.32 -20.82 7.84
CA TRP A 281 -3.45 -22.16 8.37
C TRP A 281 -2.12 -22.69 8.87
N ILE A 282 -2.10 -23.30 10.04
CA ILE A 282 -0.99 -24.15 10.48
C ILE A 282 -1.44 -25.59 10.49
N LYS A 283 -0.53 -26.50 10.18
CA LYS A 283 -0.76 -27.92 10.36
C LYS A 283 -0.45 -28.24 11.81
N ASN A 284 -1.41 -28.82 12.51
CA ASN A 284 -1.19 -29.28 13.87
C ASN A 284 -0.31 -30.52 13.80
N ASP A 285 0.87 -30.44 14.39
CA ASP A 285 1.65 -31.63 14.68
C ASP A 285 0.86 -32.45 15.70
N GLY A 286 0.54 -33.69 15.32
CA GLY A 286 -0.19 -34.63 16.18
C GLY A 286 0.60 -35.01 17.42
#